data_AF-A0A151S7U7-F1
#
_entry.id   AF-A0A151S7U7-F1
#
_cell.length_a   1.000
_cell.length_b   1.000
_cell.length_c   1.000
_cell.angle_alpha   90.00
_cell.angle_beta   90.00
_cell.angle_gamma   90.00
#
_symmetry.space_group_name_H-M   'P 1'
#
loop_
_entity.id
_entity.type
_entity.pdbx_description
1 polymer ?
#
loop_
_entity_poly.entity_id
_entity_poly.type
_entity_poly.pdbx_seq_one_letter_code
_entity_poly.pdbx_strand_id
1 'polypeptide(L)'
;MKLVKMFVKFELPFLFVEDDDFRDFVWSLQPRFEVPSRTTLRREMWVLYEEEKANLKFFLSKQCRRVCLTTDTWTSIQNYFLLLLILEEWLAKVG
;
A
#
# COMPACT_ATOMS: atom_id res chain seq x y z
N MET A 1 -8.43 9.62 -2.03
CA MET A 1 -7.72 10.88 -1.75
C MET A 1 -6.28 10.86 -2.28
N LYS A 2 -5.73 12.01 -2.70
CA LYS A 2 -4.31 12.11 -3.12
C LYS A 2 -3.33 11.91 -1.94
N LEU A 3 -3.73 12.29 -0.73
CA LEU A 3 -2.95 12.12 0.49
C LEU A 3 -2.66 10.64 0.80
N VAL A 4 -3.68 9.78 0.80
CA VAL A 4 -3.49 8.34 1.02
C VAL A 4 -2.54 7.72 0.00
N LYS A 5 -2.66 8.12 -1.28
CA LYS A 5 -1.74 7.66 -2.34
C LYS A 5 -0.29 8.08 -2.08
N MET A 6 -0.06 9.26 -1.49
CA MET A 6 1.28 9.69 -1.06
C MET A 6 1.83 8.77 0.03
N PHE A 7 1.03 8.47 1.05
CA PHE A 7 1.43 7.57 2.14
C PHE A 7 1.79 6.17 1.64
N VAL A 8 0.98 5.61 0.73
CA VAL A 8 1.28 4.31 0.11
C VAL A 8 2.55 4.37 -0.74
N LYS A 9 2.67 5.38 -1.60
CA LYS A 9 3.80 5.50 -2.54
C LYS A 9 5.15 5.67 -1.86
N PHE A 10 5.18 6.40 -0.75
CA PHE A 10 6.41 6.68 0.01
C PHE A 10 6.53 5.81 1.27
N GLU A 11 5.65 4.82 1.45
CA GLU A 11 5.62 3.90 2.60
C GLU A 11 5.71 4.63 3.96
N LEU A 12 5.01 5.76 4.07
CA LEU A 12 5.12 6.62 5.25
C LEU A 12 4.43 5.98 6.46
N PRO A 13 5.02 6.10 7.67
CA PRO A 13 4.36 5.67 8.90
C PRO A 13 3.02 6.39 9.07
N PHE A 14 1.98 5.67 9.49
CA PHE A 14 0.68 6.30 9.73
C PHE A 14 0.70 7.44 10.76
N LEU A 15 1.66 7.40 11.70
CA LEU A 15 1.84 8.46 12.69
C LEU A 15 2.27 9.79 12.05
N PHE A 16 2.90 9.75 10.88
CA PHE A 16 3.36 10.95 10.17
C PHE A 16 2.22 11.92 9.82
N VAL A 17 0.98 11.45 9.65
CA VAL A 17 -0.17 12.33 9.40
C VAL A 17 -0.54 13.19 10.62
N GLU A 18 -0.03 12.80 11.79
CA GLU A 18 -0.28 13.48 13.06
C GLU A 18 0.88 14.36 13.52
N ASP A 19 1.99 14.36 12.78
CA ASP A 19 3.16 15.19 13.03
C ASP A 19 2.81 16.69 12.92
N ASP A 20 3.29 17.48 13.86
CA ASP A 20 2.96 18.90 13.96
C ASP A 20 3.55 19.71 12.79
N ASP A 21 4.81 19.45 12.42
CA ASP A 21 5.46 20.11 11.28
C ASP A 21 4.75 19.78 9.96
N PHE A 22 4.34 18.52 9.79
CA PHE A 22 3.53 18.11 8.64
C PHE A 22 2.18 18.83 8.59
N ARG A 23 1.50 18.95 9.73
CA ARG A 23 0.20 19.63 9.82
C ARG A 23 0.33 21.12 9.54
N ASP A 24 1.34 21.76 10.09
CA ASP A 24 1.63 23.18 9.86
C ASP A 24 1.97 23.42 8.38
N PHE A 25 2.74 22.53 7.76
CA PHE A 25 3.00 22.58 6.32
C PHE A 25 1.71 22.49 5.50
N VAL A 26 0.84 21.52 5.78
CA VAL A 26 -0.44 21.38 5.05
C VAL A 26 -1.35 22.58 5.29
N TRP A 27 -1.39 23.10 6.53
CA TRP A 27 -2.17 24.27 6.89
C TRP A 27 -1.70 25.52 6.14
N SER A 28 -0.38 25.70 5.98
CA SER A 28 0.20 26.80 5.20
C SER A 28 -0.19 26.76 3.71
N LEU A 29 -0.40 25.56 3.15
CA LEU A 29 -0.81 25.36 1.77
C LEU A 29 -2.31 25.55 1.56
N GLN A 30 -3.13 25.03 2.47
CA GLN A 30 -4.58 25.12 2.41
C GLN A 30 -5.18 25.12 3.82
N PRO A 31 -5.44 26.31 4.42
CA PRO A 31 -5.93 26.42 5.79
C PRO A 31 -7.29 25.77 6.04
N ARG A 32 -8.10 25.58 4.98
CA ARG A 32 -9.42 24.92 5.07
C ARG A 32 -9.35 23.40 4.95
N PHE A 33 -8.17 22.84 4.70
CA PHE A 33 -8.03 21.39 4.59
C PHE A 33 -7.83 20.79 5.97
N GLU A 34 -8.80 20.00 6.41
CA GLU A 34 -8.68 19.23 7.64
C GLU A 34 -7.83 17.98 7.37
N VAL A 35 -6.65 17.93 8.00
CA VAL A 35 -5.78 16.77 7.93
C VAL A 35 -6.46 15.59 8.66
N PRO A 36 -6.68 14.45 7.98
CA PRO A 36 -7.37 13.32 8.58
C PRO A 36 -6.58 12.74 9.76
N SER A 37 -7.29 12.16 10.73
CA SER A 37 -6.65 11.39 11.80
C SER A 37 -5.96 10.14 11.26
N ARG A 38 -5.01 9.60 12.01
CA ARG A 38 -4.37 8.31 11.69
C ARG A 38 -5.37 7.18 11.44
N THR A 39 -6.46 7.16 12.21
CA THR A 39 -7.53 6.16 12.07
C THR A 39 -8.31 6.34 10.77
N THR A 40 -8.63 7.59 10.41
CA THR A 40 -9.30 7.90 9.15
C THR A 40 -8.41 7.52 7.96
N LEU A 41 -7.13 7.90 8.00
CA LEU A 41 -6.15 7.56 6.98
C LEU A 41 -6.03 6.05 6.77
N ARG A 42 -6.00 5.27 7.87
CA ARG A 42 -5.99 3.80 7.81
C ARG A 42 -7.25 3.24 7.15
N ARG A 43 -8.43 3.76 7.49
CA ARG A 43 -9.70 3.32 6.87
C ARG A 43 -9.71 3.61 5.37
N GLU A 44 -9.27 4.79 4.96
CA GLU A 44 -9.20 5.12 3.53
C GLU A 44 -8.17 4.27 2.78
N MET A 45 -7.01 3.99 3.40
CA MET A 45 -6.02 3.08 2.83
C MET A 45 -6.57 1.67 2.67
N TRP A 46 -7.39 1.21 3.61
CA TRP A 46 -8.05 -0.10 3.53
C TRP A 46 -9.03 -0.18 2.35
N VAL A 47 -9.82 0.88 2.12
CA VAL A 47 -10.71 0.96 0.95
C VAL A 47 -9.92 0.90 -0.34
N LEU A 48 -8.84 1.69 -0.44
CA LEU A 48 -7.95 1.68 -1.61
C LEU A 48 -7.32 0.31 -1.84
N TYR A 49 -6.94 -0.40 -0.77
CA TYR A 49 -6.43 -1.76 -0.85
C TYR A 49 -7.46 -2.75 -1.40
N GLU A 50 -8.70 -2.72 -0.91
CA GLU A 50 -9.74 -3.63 -1.41
C GLU A 50 -10.10 -3.36 -2.88
N GLU A 51 -10.11 -2.09 -3.30
CA GLU A 51 -10.26 -1.72 -4.71
C GLU A 51 -9.12 -2.30 -5.56
N GLU A 52 -7.86 -2.09 -5.15
CA GLU A 52 -6.70 -2.55 -5.92
C GLU A 52 -6.57 -4.09 -5.92
N LYS A 53 -6.93 -4.74 -4.82
CA LYS A 53 -7.04 -6.19 -4.72
C LYS A 53 -8.09 -6.75 -5.66
N ALA A 54 -9.24 -6.10 -5.79
CA ALA A 54 -10.28 -6.50 -6.74
C ALA A 54 -9.77 -6.35 -8.19
N ASN A 55 -9.09 -5.25 -8.49
CA ASN A 55 -8.45 -5.01 -9.80
C ASN A 55 -7.40 -6.07 -10.12
N LEU A 56 -6.53 -6.40 -9.16
CA LEU A 56 -5.51 -7.42 -9.32
C LEU A 56 -6.12 -8.81 -9.54
N LYS A 57 -7.16 -9.18 -8.76
CA LYS A 57 -7.90 -10.43 -8.98
C LYS A 57 -8.51 -10.50 -10.38
N PHE A 58 -9.11 -9.40 -10.84
CA PHE A 58 -9.67 -9.31 -12.18
C PHE A 58 -8.58 -9.50 -13.23
N PHE A 59 -7.47 -8.77 -13.13
CA PHE A 59 -6.31 -8.87 -14.00
C PHE A 59 -5.77 -10.31 -14.09
N LEU A 60 -5.51 -10.94 -12.93
CA LEU A 60 -5.02 -12.32 -12.87
C LEU A 60 -6.02 -13.31 -13.48
N SER A 61 -7.32 -13.12 -13.26
CA SER A 61 -8.35 -14.02 -13.79
C SER A 61 -8.58 -13.89 -15.30
N LYS A 62 -8.35 -12.71 -15.88
CA LYS A 62 -8.68 -12.41 -17.28
C LYS A 62 -7.48 -12.36 -18.20
N GLN A 63 -6.33 -11.94 -17.71
CA GLN A 63 -5.17 -11.61 -18.54
C GLN A 63 -4.01 -12.58 -18.33
N CYS A 64 -3.92 -13.23 -17.15
CA CYS A 64 -2.85 -14.19 -16.89
C CYS A 64 -3.30 -15.62 -17.18
N ARG A 65 -2.62 -16.30 -18.12
CA ARG A 65 -2.85 -17.74 -18.41
C ARG A 65 -2.05 -18.66 -17.48
N ARG A 66 -0.90 -18.19 -16.99
CA ARG A 66 -0.04 -18.87 -16.02
C ARG A 66 0.46 -17.83 -15.03
N VAL A 67 0.46 -18.17 -13.75
CA VAL A 67 0.95 -17.32 -12.65
C VAL A 67 1.93 -18.16 -11.83
N CYS A 68 3.10 -17.59 -11.52
CA CYS A 68 4.04 -18.16 -10.56
C CYS A 68 3.95 -17.36 -9.27
N LEU A 69 3.83 -18.04 -8.14
CA LEU A 69 3.83 -17.42 -6.81
C LEU A 69 5.14 -17.76 -6.14
N THR A 70 5.96 -16.75 -5.89
CA THR A 70 7.19 -16.90 -5.09
C THR A 70 6.92 -16.34 -3.72
N THR A 71 7.03 -17.20 -2.71
CA THR A 71 6.92 -16.82 -1.31
C THR A 71 8.32 -16.86 -0.71
N ASP A 72 8.85 -15.70 -0.33
CA ASP A 72 10.06 -15.64 0.48
C ASP A 72 9.66 -15.73 1.96
N THR A 73 10.39 -16.54 2.71
CA THR A 73 10.10 -16.82 4.13
C THR A 73 11.32 -16.48 4.96
N TRP A 74 11.21 -15.50 5.86
CA TRP A 74 12.25 -15.20 6.83
C TRP A 74 11.70 -15.23 8.26
N THR A 75 12.56 -15.63 9.18
CA THR A 75 12.29 -15.61 10.62
C THR A 75 12.85 -14.32 11.18
N SER A 76 11.99 -13.48 11.76
CA SER A 76 12.43 -12.32 12.54
C SER A 76 13.28 -12.78 13.72
N ILE A 77 14.22 -11.93 14.16
CA ILE A 77 15.02 -12.11 15.38
C ILE A 77 14.13 -12.32 16.62
N GLN A 78 12.88 -11.86 16.56
CA GLN A 78 11.86 -12.02 17.60
C GLN A 78 11.00 -13.29 17.45
N ASN A 79 11.39 -14.26 16.61
CA ASN A 79 10.66 -15.50 16.27
C ASN A 79 9.29 -15.30 15.59
N TYR A 80 9.10 -14.19 14.87
CA TYR A 80 7.94 -14.02 13.98
C TYR A 80 8.25 -14.56 12.59
N PHE A 81 7.35 -15.38 12.06
CA PHE A 81 7.41 -15.83 10.67
C PHE A 81 6.83 -14.75 9.76
N LEU A 82 7.63 -14.26 8.81
CA LEU A 82 7.25 -13.22 7.87
C LEU A 82 7.24 -13.80 6.45
N LEU A 83 6.16 -13.53 5.72
CA LEU A 83 5.94 -13.96 4.34
C LEU A 83 5.85 -12.72 3.43
N LEU A 84 6.75 -12.60 2.44
CA LEU A 84 6.59 -11.66 1.33
C LEU A 84 6.07 -12.46 0.14
N LEU A 85 4.91 -12.07 -0.37
CA LEU A 85 4.36 -12.60 -1.61
C LEU A 85 4.81 -11.69 -2.74
N ILE A 86 5.69 -12.18 -3.61
CA ILE A 86 6.03 -11.54 -4.87
C ILE A 86 5.32 -12.32 -5.98
N LEU A 87 4.52 -11.64 -6.81
CA LEU A 87 4.04 -12.17 -8.07
C LEU A 87 5.03 -11.74 -9.16
N GLU A 88 5.79 -12.70 -9.71
CA GLU A 88 6.59 -12.43 -10.90
C GLU A 88 5.94 -13.03 -12.15
N GLU A 89 5.67 -12.18 -13.14
CA GLU A 89 5.26 -12.57 -14.48
C GLU A 89 6.51 -12.88 -15.34
N TRP A 90 7.15 -14.04 -15.13
CA TRP A 90 8.45 -14.35 -15.76
C TRP A 90 8.50 -15.61 -16.66
N LEU A 91 7.39 -16.05 -17.26
CA LEU A 91 7.42 -17.18 -18.22
C LEU A 91 6.70 -16.95 -19.56
N ALA A 92 6.47 -15.70 -19.97
CA ALA A 92 5.87 -15.38 -21.27
C ALA A 92 6.88 -14.92 -22.34
N LYS A 93 8.18 -14.83 -22.04
CA LYS A 93 9.21 -14.32 -22.99
C LYS A 93 10.40 -15.24 -23.24
N VAL A 94 10.41 -16.46 -22.71
CA VAL A 94 11.42 -17.47 -23.08
C VAL A 94 10.70 -18.61 -23.81
N GLY A 95 10.44 -18.35 -25.08
CA GLY A 95 10.08 -19.31 -26.11
C GLY A 95 10.90 -18.96 -27.36
#